data_AF-A0A7C9CLP5-F1
#
_entry.id   AF-A0A7C9CLP5-F1
#
_cell.length_a   1.000
_cell.length_b   1.000
_cell.length_c   1.000
_cell.angle_alpha   90.00
_cell.angle_beta   90.00
_cell.angle_gamma   90.00
#
_symmetry.space_group_name_H-M   'P 1'
#
loop_
_entity.id
_entity.type
_entity.pdbx_description
1 polymer ?
#
loop_
_entity_poly.entity_id
_entity_poly.type
_entity_poly.pdbx_seq_one_letter_code
_entity_poly.pdbx_strand_id
1 'polypeptide(L)'
;AYVWIDPNTKLKTQIDSTGAQNPTWNDKFIFRVTSDFLAGDTSAVTVDIFAVGVLRDHLLGSVRLLLSNVLSPSSEIGAPAFAAVQIRRPSGRFHGILNIGATVIDGCGLEFLAGVSAIGYRDLMGLNPRVKKHRCTKPYLE
;
A
#
# COMPACT_ATOMS: atom_id res chain seq x y z
N ALA A 1 1.84 9.50 7.38
CA ALA A 1 1.59 8.10 7.77
C ALA A 1 2.72 7.22 7.24
N TYR A 2 2.93 6.06 7.86
CA TYR A 2 3.79 4.99 7.34
C TYR A 2 2.92 3.82 6.87
N VAL A 3 3.26 3.22 5.74
CA VAL A 3 2.52 2.12 5.11
C VAL A 3 3.46 0.95 4.83
N TRP A 4 3.06 -0.27 5.18
CA TRP A 4 3.93 -1.43 5.06
C TRP A 4 3.18 -2.77 5.06
N ILE A 5 3.80 -3.79 4.46
CA ILE A 5 3.42 -5.21 4.59
C ILE A 5 4.47 -6.01 5.37
N ASP A 6 5.72 -5.54 5.35
CA ASP A 6 6.85 -6.03 6.13
C ASP A 6 7.33 -4.88 7.03
N PRO A 7 7.40 -5.07 8.37
CA PRO A 7 7.79 -4.02 9.30
C PRO A 7 9.20 -3.48 9.05
N ASN A 8 10.08 -4.22 8.34
CA ASN A 8 11.42 -3.77 7.97
C ASN A 8 11.42 -2.84 6.75
N THR A 9 10.34 -2.84 5.95
CA THR A 9 10.23 -2.09 4.70
C THR A 9 9.01 -1.16 4.75
N LYS A 10 9.18 0.00 5.39
CA LYS A 10 8.11 1.00 5.54
C LYS A 10 8.23 2.12 4.52
N LEU A 11 7.12 2.48 3.88
CA LEU A 11 7.00 3.64 3.01
C LEU A 11 6.28 4.77 3.75
N LYS A 12 6.58 6.02 3.40
CA LYS A 12 6.02 7.20 4.07
C LYS A 12 5.16 8.01 3.10
N THR A 13 4.01 8.49 3.57
CA THR A 13 3.23 9.51 2.85
C THR A 13 3.92 10.87 2.96
N GLN A 14 3.49 11.83 2.15
CA GLN A 14 3.82 13.22 2.45
C GLN A 14 3.14 13.68 3.76
N ILE A 15 3.65 14.77 4.30
CA ILE A 15 3.02 15.50 5.38
C ILE A 15 1.90 16.35 4.76
N ASP A 16 0.68 16.20 5.27
CA ASP A 16 -0.38 17.16 5.00
C ASP A 16 -0.42 18.16 6.15
N SER A 17 0.04 19.38 5.88
CA SER A 17 0.05 20.49 6.85
C SER A 17 -1.27 21.27 6.91
N THR A 18 -2.20 21.00 5.99
CA THR A 18 -3.42 21.81 5.80
C THR A 18 -4.69 21.09 6.22
N GLY A 19 -4.76 19.76 6.03
CA GLY A 19 -5.95 18.98 6.34
C GLY A 19 -6.27 18.84 7.83
N ALA A 20 -5.36 19.26 8.72
CA ALA A 20 -5.53 19.23 10.18
C ALA A 20 -6.03 17.86 10.70
N GLN A 21 -7.27 17.79 11.20
CA GLN A 21 -7.87 16.53 11.71
C GLN A 21 -8.41 15.62 10.60
N ASN A 22 -8.42 16.06 9.34
CA ASN A 22 -8.89 15.31 8.18
C ASN A 22 -7.85 15.36 7.04
N PRO A 23 -6.66 14.75 7.24
CA PRO A 23 -5.58 14.82 6.28
C PRO A 23 -5.91 14.09 4.97
N THR A 24 -5.42 14.62 3.86
CA THR A 24 -5.54 14.01 2.52
C THR A 24 -4.17 13.81 1.90
N TRP A 25 -3.76 12.54 1.73
CA TRP A 25 -2.44 12.19 1.18
C TRP A 25 -2.45 11.94 -0.32
N ASN A 26 -3.39 11.10 -0.79
CA ASN A 26 -3.45 10.60 -2.17
C ASN A 26 -2.14 9.98 -2.69
N ASP A 27 -1.23 9.60 -1.78
CA ASP A 27 -0.01 8.89 -2.10
C ASP A 27 -0.32 7.45 -2.55
N LYS A 28 0.41 6.96 -3.55
CA LYS A 28 0.29 5.60 -4.07
C LYS A 28 1.56 4.83 -3.75
N PHE A 29 1.39 3.59 -3.33
CA PHE A 29 2.49 2.69 -2.97
C PHE A 29 2.34 1.38 -3.72
N ILE A 30 3.46 0.79 -4.14
CA ILE A 30 3.52 -0.50 -4.78
C ILE A 30 4.31 -1.43 -3.88
N PHE A 31 3.74 -2.59 -3.57
CA PHE A 31 4.37 -3.65 -2.80
C PHE A 31 4.44 -4.89 -3.66
N ARG A 32 5.63 -5.48 -3.79
CA ARG A 32 5.82 -6.77 -4.43
C ARG A 32 5.49 -7.87 -3.42
N VAL A 33 4.58 -8.75 -3.80
CA VAL A 33 4.08 -9.82 -2.94
C VAL A 33 4.08 -11.15 -3.70
N THR A 34 4.12 -12.25 -2.97
CA THR A 34 3.93 -13.59 -3.53
C THR A 34 2.45 -13.91 -3.66
N SER A 35 2.10 -14.88 -4.51
CA SER A 35 0.73 -15.40 -4.60
C SER A 35 0.23 -15.94 -3.25
N ASP A 36 1.12 -16.60 -2.48
CA ASP A 36 0.80 -17.10 -1.14
C ASP A 36 0.46 -15.97 -0.16
N PHE A 37 1.18 -14.85 -0.23
CA PHE A 37 0.86 -13.69 0.58
C PHE A 37 -0.50 -13.11 0.18
N LEU A 38 -0.82 -13.03 -1.12
CA LEU A 38 -2.14 -12.56 -1.58
C LEU A 38 -3.28 -13.49 -1.14
N ALA A 39 -3.04 -14.80 -1.11
CA ALA A 39 -4.03 -15.81 -0.72
C ALA A 39 -4.18 -15.98 0.81
N GLY A 40 -3.27 -15.42 1.60
CA GLY A 40 -3.26 -15.61 3.06
C GLY A 40 -4.39 -14.85 3.78
N ASP A 41 -5.15 -15.55 4.61
CA ASP A 41 -6.27 -14.96 5.38
C ASP A 41 -5.83 -13.86 6.36
N THR A 42 -4.58 -13.91 6.81
CA THR A 42 -4.02 -12.94 7.75
C THR A 42 -3.14 -11.90 7.07
N SER A 43 -2.92 -11.99 5.76
CA SER A 43 -2.09 -11.05 5.02
C SER A 43 -2.72 -9.67 4.99
N ALA A 44 -1.90 -8.65 5.27
CA ALA A 44 -2.42 -7.32 5.51
C ALA A 44 -1.44 -6.23 5.08
N VAL A 45 -2.01 -5.09 4.69
CA VAL A 45 -1.30 -3.81 4.66
C VAL A 45 -1.58 -3.08 5.97
N THR A 46 -0.52 -2.65 6.63
CA THR A 46 -0.61 -1.86 7.86
C THR A 46 -0.33 -0.39 7.55
N VAL A 47 -1.12 0.50 8.14
CA VAL A 47 -0.95 1.96 8.06
C VAL A 47 -0.87 2.52 9.47
N ASP A 48 0.26 3.14 9.80
CA ASP A 48 0.47 3.84 11.05
C ASP A 48 0.36 5.36 10.82
N ILE A 49 -0.56 6.02 11.52
CA ILE A 49 -0.87 7.45 11.32
C ILE A 49 -0.25 8.25 12.45
N PHE A 50 0.54 9.26 12.09
CA PHE A 50 1.26 10.10 13.03
C PHE A 50 0.86 11.56 12.87
N ALA A 51 0.77 12.27 13.98
CA ALA A 51 0.85 13.73 14.01
C ALA A 51 2.32 14.15 14.11
N VAL A 52 2.70 15.13 13.30
CA VAL A 52 4.05 15.72 13.36
C VAL A 52 4.19 16.48 14.67
N GLY A 53 5.19 16.12 15.47
CA GLY A 53 5.49 16.79 16.73
C GLY A 53 6.82 17.53 16.68
N VAL A 54 7.03 18.44 17.65
CA VAL A 54 8.27 19.24 17.72
C VAL A 54 9.46 18.39 18.16
N LEU A 55 9.27 17.51 19.15
CA LEU A 55 10.32 16.63 19.68
C LEU A 55 10.29 15.22 19.06
N ARG A 56 9.09 14.69 18.88
CA ARG A 56 8.84 13.39 18.24
C ARG A 56 7.46 13.36 17.63
N ASP A 57 7.31 12.58 16.57
CA ASP A 57 6.01 12.29 16.00
C ASP A 57 5.16 11.46 16.96
N HIS A 58 3.87 11.75 17.01
CA HIS A 58 2.91 11.08 17.90
C HIS A 58 2.03 10.11 17.11
N LEU A 59 2.09 8.82 17.45
CA LEU A 59 1.19 7.81 16.87
C LEU A 59 -0.26 8.09 17.29
N LEU A 60 -1.10 8.45 16.33
CA LEU A 60 -2.52 8.69 16.56
C LEU A 60 -3.31 7.38 16.56
N GLY A 61 -2.94 6.46 15.67
CA GLY A 61 -3.53 5.15 15.56
C GLY A 61 -3.00 4.37 14.36
N SER A 62 -3.41 3.11 14.29
CA SER A 62 -3.02 2.18 13.25
C SER A 62 -4.26 1.55 12.61
N VAL A 63 -4.09 1.16 11.35
CA VAL A 63 -5.05 0.41 10.55
C VAL A 63 -4.36 -0.85 10.05
N ARG A 64 -5.04 -2.00 10.15
CA ARG A 64 -4.59 -3.26 9.56
C ARG A 64 -5.64 -3.72 8.57
N LEU A 65 -5.33 -3.56 7.28
CA LEU A 65 -6.22 -3.89 6.19
C LEU A 65 -5.93 -5.29 5.68
N LEU A 66 -6.80 -6.25 6.04
CA LEU A 66 -6.70 -7.62 5.51
C LEU A 66 -6.96 -7.61 4.01
N LEU A 67 -6.05 -8.22 3.26
CA LEU A 67 -6.16 -8.28 1.81
C LEU A 67 -7.36 -9.13 1.38
N SER A 68 -7.62 -10.23 2.09
CA SER A 68 -8.79 -11.11 1.89
C SER A 68 -10.14 -10.39 2.03
N ASN A 69 -10.20 -9.29 2.80
CA ASN A 69 -11.44 -8.54 2.99
C ASN A 69 -11.69 -7.49 1.89
N VAL A 70 -10.64 -7.04 1.21
CA VAL A 70 -10.72 -5.92 0.25
C VAL A 70 -10.57 -6.40 -1.18
N LEU A 71 -9.69 -7.36 -1.39
CA LEU A 71 -9.40 -7.95 -2.68
C LEU A 71 -10.19 -9.25 -2.75
N SER A 72 -11.28 -9.26 -3.52
CA SER A 72 -12.02 -10.49 -3.76
C SER A 72 -11.15 -11.43 -4.62
N PRO A 73 -11.15 -12.75 -4.38
CA PRO A 73 -10.53 -13.71 -5.30
C PRO A 73 -11.18 -13.68 -6.70
N SER A 74 -12.40 -13.15 -6.82
CA SER A 74 -13.06 -12.89 -8.10
C SER A 74 -12.77 -11.52 -8.70
N SER A 75 -12.03 -10.65 -8.00
CA SER A 75 -11.67 -9.35 -8.55
C SER A 75 -10.74 -9.52 -9.74
N GLU A 76 -11.13 -8.92 -10.86
CA GLU A 76 -10.28 -8.88 -12.05
C GLU A 76 -8.94 -8.21 -11.71
N ILE A 77 -7.83 -8.81 -12.17
CA ILE A 77 -6.50 -8.20 -12.02
C ILE A 77 -6.53 -6.81 -12.65
N GLY A 78 -6.08 -5.81 -11.90
CA GLY A 78 -6.09 -4.40 -12.30
C GLY A 78 -7.38 -3.63 -11.94
N ALA A 79 -8.44 -4.30 -11.50
CA ALA A 79 -9.62 -3.62 -10.99
C ALA A 79 -9.34 -3.07 -9.57
N PRO A 80 -9.58 -1.78 -9.30
CA PRO A 80 -9.42 -1.24 -7.96
C PRO A 80 -10.62 -1.59 -7.06
N ALA A 81 -10.31 -1.99 -5.84
CA ALA A 81 -11.24 -2.10 -4.73
C ALA A 81 -11.02 -0.93 -3.76
N PHE A 82 -12.09 -0.50 -3.10
CA PHE A 82 -12.05 0.62 -2.15
C PHE A 82 -12.59 0.16 -0.79
N ALA A 83 -11.92 0.60 0.26
CA ALA A 83 -12.28 0.28 1.63
C ALA A 83 -12.22 1.53 2.52
N ALA A 84 -13.18 1.62 3.43
CA ALA A 84 -13.22 2.58 4.51
C ALA A 84 -12.94 1.83 5.82
N VAL A 85 -11.78 2.08 6.42
CA VAL A 85 -11.24 1.24 7.51
C VAL A 85 -11.15 2.03 8.79
N GLN A 86 -11.58 1.43 9.90
CA GLN A 86 -11.51 2.06 11.20
C GLN A 86 -10.07 2.20 11.69
N ILE A 87 -9.69 3.42 12.08
CA ILE A 87 -8.43 3.71 12.74
C ILE A 87 -8.58 3.33 14.22
N ARG A 88 -7.61 2.56 14.74
CA ARG A 88 -7.56 2.14 16.14
C ARG A 88 -6.40 2.82 16.85
N ARG A 89 -6.67 3.50 17.96
CA ARG A 89 -5.62 4.00 18.85
C ARG A 89 -4.81 2.83 19.44
N PRO A 90 -3.61 3.06 19.97
CA PRO A 90 -2.90 2.06 20.79
C PRO A 90 -3.73 1.51 21.96
N SER A 91 -4.68 2.29 22.47
CA SER A 91 -5.63 1.85 23.50
C SER A 91 -6.79 0.98 22.98
N GLY A 92 -6.86 0.70 21.68
CA GLY A 92 -7.94 -0.04 21.03
C GLY A 92 -9.19 0.79 20.69
N ARG A 93 -9.26 2.03 21.19
CA ARG A 93 -10.39 2.95 20.93
C ARG A 93 -10.46 3.37 19.45
N PHE A 94 -11.69 3.59 18.96
CA PHE A 94 -11.96 4.20 17.66
C PHE A 94 -11.32 5.59 17.52
N HIS A 95 -10.74 5.88 16.35
CA HIS A 95 -10.12 7.16 16.04
C HIS A 95 -10.31 7.60 14.58
N GLY A 96 -11.54 7.55 14.09
CA GLY A 96 -11.87 7.97 12.73
C GLY A 96 -11.76 6.82 11.72
N ILE A 97 -11.87 7.19 10.44
CA ILE A 97 -11.90 6.29 9.29
C ILE A 97 -10.79 6.69 8.32
N LEU A 98 -10.11 5.70 7.76
CA LEU A 98 -9.17 5.85 6.66
C LEU A 98 -9.76 5.26 5.38
N ASN A 99 -9.85 6.09 4.33
CA ASN A 99 -10.26 5.63 3.00
C ASN A 99 -9.04 5.17 2.20
N ILE A 100 -9.11 3.97 1.62
CA ILE A 100 -8.00 3.33 0.89
C ILE A 100 -8.55 2.73 -0.40
N GLY A 101 -7.83 2.94 -1.50
CA GLY A 101 -7.98 2.16 -2.72
C GLY A 101 -6.82 1.16 -2.86
N ALA A 102 -7.12 -0.05 -3.28
CA ALA A 102 -6.14 -1.12 -3.50
C ALA A 102 -6.45 -1.87 -4.79
N THR A 103 -5.43 -2.35 -5.49
CA THR A 103 -5.58 -3.21 -6.66
C THR A 103 -4.41 -4.17 -6.74
N VAL A 104 -4.63 -5.33 -7.34
CA VAL A 104 -3.57 -6.28 -7.69
C VAL A 104 -3.22 -6.06 -9.14
N ILE A 105 -1.93 -5.86 -9.42
CA ILE A 105 -1.40 -5.76 -10.77
C ILE A 105 -0.54 -6.98 -11.06
N ASP A 106 -0.58 -7.47 -12.30
CA ASP A 106 0.38 -8.47 -12.75
C ASP A 106 1.79 -7.85 -12.72
N GLY A 107 2.74 -8.60 -12.15
CA GLY A 107 4.15 -8.21 -12.12
C GLY A 107 4.82 -8.23 -13.50
N CYS A 108 4.19 -8.85 -14.51
CA CYS A 108 4.68 -8.83 -15.88
C CYS A 108 4.79 -7.39 -16.41
N GLY A 109 6.04 -6.93 -16.62
CA GLY A 109 6.35 -5.56 -17.07
C GLY A 109 6.82 -4.61 -15.97
N LEU A 110 6.84 -5.05 -14.71
CA LEU A 110 7.45 -4.35 -13.58
C LEU A 110 8.92 -4.75 -13.36
N GLU A 111 9.63 -5.16 -14.41
CA GLU A 111 11.05 -5.56 -14.32
C GLU A 111 11.97 -4.43 -13.84
N PHE A 112 11.58 -3.18 -14.07
CA PHE A 112 12.30 -2.02 -13.54
C PHE A 112 12.27 -1.94 -11.99
N LEU A 113 11.40 -2.73 -11.33
CA LEU A 113 11.40 -2.93 -9.87
C LEU A 113 12.14 -4.20 -9.43
N ALA A 114 12.97 -4.80 -10.29
CA ALA A 114 13.77 -5.95 -9.90
C ALA A 114 14.60 -5.65 -8.65
N GLY A 115 14.45 -6.48 -7.61
CA GLY A 115 15.10 -6.30 -6.31
C GLY A 115 14.44 -5.28 -5.37
N VAL A 116 13.40 -4.57 -5.80
CA VAL A 116 12.64 -3.62 -4.98
C VAL A 116 11.38 -4.31 -4.45
N SER A 117 11.28 -4.45 -3.13
CA SER A 117 10.12 -5.06 -2.47
C SER A 117 8.96 -4.08 -2.27
N ALA A 118 9.26 -2.79 -2.12
CA ALA A 118 8.26 -1.75 -1.92
C ALA A 118 8.76 -0.40 -2.47
N ILE A 119 7.89 0.39 -3.10
CA ILE A 119 8.23 1.71 -3.62
C ILE A 119 7.04 2.67 -3.59
N GLY A 120 7.28 3.94 -3.26
CA GLY A 120 6.30 5.01 -3.42
C GLY A 120 6.23 5.49 -4.86
N TYR A 121 5.05 5.88 -5.34
CA TYR A 121 4.86 6.32 -6.73
C TYR A 121 5.75 7.51 -7.11
N ARG A 122 6.08 8.40 -6.16
CA ARG A 122 6.98 9.53 -6.41
C ARG A 122 8.40 9.07 -6.69
N ASP A 123 8.90 8.15 -5.87
CA ASP A 123 10.24 7.57 -6.04
C ASP A 123 10.31 6.75 -7.32
N LEU A 124 9.23 6.03 -7.64
CA LEU A 124 9.04 5.33 -8.90
C LEU A 124 9.16 6.28 -10.10
N MET A 125 8.48 7.42 -10.08
CA MET A 125 8.53 8.40 -11.17
C MET A 125 9.90 9.08 -11.30
N GLY A 126 10.74 9.02 -10.26
CA GLY A 126 12.13 9.45 -10.30
C GLY A 126 13.10 8.40 -10.86
N LEU A 127 12.67 7.14 -11.03
CA LEU A 127 13.48 6.12 -11.71
C LEU A 127 13.56 6.47 -13.20
N ASN A 128 14.77 6.42 -13.78
CA ASN A 128 14.99 6.52 -15.22
C ASN A 128 15.07 5.09 -15.81
N PRO A 129 13.98 4.53 -16.37
CA PRO A 129 14.01 3.18 -16.89
C PRO A 129 14.69 3.20 -18.27
N ARG A 130 15.90 2.65 -18.37
CA ARG A 130 16.47 2.25 -19.66
C ARG A 130 15.68 1.02 -20.14
N VAL A 131 14.56 1.27 -20.83
CA VAL A 131 13.61 0.23 -21.26
C VAL A 131 14.26 -0.68 -22.31
N LYS A 132 14.56 -1.93 -21.95
CA LYS A 132 14.61 -3.03 -22.93
C LYS A 132 13.23 -3.67 -22.96
N LYS A 133 12.47 -3.45 -24.03
CA LYS A 133 11.18 -4.12 -24.26
C LYS A 133 11.45 -5.60 -24.51
N HIS A 134 11.06 -6.47 -23.60
CA HIS A 134 10.84 -7.88 -23.90
C HIS A 134 9.34 -8.16 -23.86
N ARG A 135 8.84 -8.75 -24.94
CA ARG A 135 7.42 -9.11 -25.08
C ARG A 135 7.15 -10.24 -24.12
N CYS A 136 6.26 -10.01 -23.16
CA CYS A 136 5.66 -11.10 -22.39
C CYS A 136 4.72 -11.88 -23.32
N THR A 137 5.13 -13.08 -23.74
CA THR A 137 4.24 -14.06 -24.35
C THR A 137 3.41 -14.68 -23.24
N LYS A 138 2.08 -14.50 -23.29
CA LYS A 138 1.14 -15.20 -22.42
C LYS A 138 1.33 -16.71 -22.60
N PRO A 139 1.54 -17.52 -21.55
CA PRO A 139 1.35 -18.94 -21.67
C PRO A 139 -0.16 -19.19 -21.86
N TYR A 140 -0.48 -19.90 -22.92
CA TYR A 140 -1.83 -20.41 -23.18
C TYR A 140 -2.17 -21.41 -22.07
N LEU A 141 -3.39 -21.34 -21.55
CA LEU A 141 -3.95 -22.38 -20.68
C LEU A 141 -4.28 -23.59 -21.59
N GLU A 142 -3.67 -24.74 -21.32
CA GLU A 142 -4.22 -26.05 -21.67
C GLU A 142 -4.96 -26.61 -20.46
#